data_AF-A0A1I5T5I1-F1
#
_entry.id   AF-A0A1I5T5I1-F1
#
_cell.length_a   1.000
_cell.length_b   1.000
_cell.length_c   1.000
_cell.angle_alpha   90.00
_cell.angle_beta   90.00
_cell.angle_gamma   90.00
#
_symmetry.space_group_name_H-M   'P 1'
#
loop_
_entity.id
_entity.type
_entity.pdbx_description
1 polymer ?
#
loop_
_entity_poly.entity_id
_entity_poly.type
_entity_poly.pdbx_seq_one_letter_code
_entity_poly.pdbx_strand_id
1 'polypeptide(L)'
;MNDPTWLYDLILPLIMIVFDYLFSKKQPKNINYFIGYRTKRSMASKENWIYANKRLGELWFKLGWLVFILVLLVRLFIPVENETLTLINMCLSLPL
;
A
#
# COMPACT_ATOMS: atom_id res chain seq x y z
N MET A 1 5.31 2.91 26.68
CA MET A 1 5.77 2.32 25.41
C MET A 1 6.78 1.22 25.73
N ASN A 2 6.32 0.16 26.42
CA ASN A 2 7.21 -0.86 26.99
C ASN A 2 7.09 -2.23 26.29
N ASP A 3 6.02 -2.42 25.50
CA ASP A 3 5.83 -3.63 24.71
C ASP A 3 6.33 -3.43 23.29
N PRO A 4 7.15 -4.33 22.71
CA PRO A 4 7.67 -4.19 21.35
C PRO A 4 6.62 -4.45 20.25
N THR A 5 5.37 -4.76 20.63
CA THR A 5 4.31 -5.19 19.71
C THR A 5 3.88 -4.12 18.71
N TRP A 6 4.11 -2.83 18.99
CA TRP A 6 3.82 -1.73 18.06
C TRP A 6 4.65 -1.79 16.77
N LEU A 7 5.79 -2.49 16.76
CA LEU A 7 6.60 -2.68 15.56
C LEU A 7 5.86 -3.50 14.49
N TYR A 8 4.97 -4.42 14.89
CA TYR A 8 4.19 -5.23 13.95
C TYR A 8 3.24 -4.38 13.10
N ASP A 9 2.70 -3.30 13.67
CA ASP A 9 1.80 -2.41 12.93
C ASP A 9 2.50 -1.63 11.82
N LEU A 10 3.82 -1.50 11.90
CA LEU A 10 4.63 -0.84 10.89
C LEU A 10 5.01 -1.79 9.75
N ILE A 11 4.89 -3.11 9.92
CA ILE A 11 5.29 -4.10 8.91
C ILE A 11 4.43 -3.99 7.65
N LEU A 12 3.10 -3.89 7.80
CA LEU A 12 2.15 -3.75 6.70
C LEU A 12 2.44 -2.54 5.79
N PRO A 13 2.51 -1.29 6.31
CA PRO A 13 2.81 -0.14 5.47
C PRO A 13 4.23 -0.20 4.88
N LEU A 14 5.18 -0.83 5.56
CA LEU A 14 6.55 -0.99 5.07
C LEU A 14 6.62 -1.99 3.91
N ILE A 15 5.88 -3.11 3.99
CA ILE A 15 5.67 -4.04 2.88
C ILE A 15 5.05 -3.30 1.69
N MET A 16 3.98 -2.51 1.90
CA MET A 16 3.36 -1.73 0.82
C MET A 16 4.39 -0.84 0.11
N ILE A 17 5.14 -0.04 0.87
CA ILE A 17 6.19 0.85 0.32
C ILE A 17 7.22 0.07 -0.52
N VAL A 18 7.70 -1.07 -0.01
CA VAL A 18 8.72 -1.88 -0.71
C VAL A 18 8.15 -2.50 -1.99
N PHE A 19 6.96 -3.10 -1.91
CA PHE A 19 6.32 -3.70 -3.08
C PHE A 19 5.98 -2.66 -4.14
N ASP A 20 5.44 -1.51 -3.74
CA ASP A 20 5.07 -0.43 -4.67
C ASP A 20 6.29 0.19 -5.36
N TYR A 21 7.40 0.33 -4.64
CA TYR A 21 8.67 0.75 -5.22
C TYR A 21 9.19 -0.24 -6.26
N LEU A 22 9.18 -1.53 -5.93
CA LEU A 22 9.60 -2.59 -6.83
C LEU A 22 8.68 -2.66 -8.06
N PHE A 23 7.36 -2.52 -7.87
CA PHE A 23 6.37 -2.57 -8.93
C PHE A 23 6.43 -1.34 -9.84
N SER A 24 6.67 -0.15 -9.27
CA SER A 24 6.92 1.08 -10.04
C SER A 24 8.17 0.96 -10.94
N LYS A 25 9.23 0.30 -10.45
CA LYS A 25 10.44 0.03 -11.24
C LYS A 25 10.31 -1.13 -12.24
N LYS A 26 9.63 -2.20 -11.85
CA LYS A 26 9.49 -3.45 -12.63
C LYS A 26 8.02 -3.77 -12.90
N GLN A 27 7.35 -2.84 -13.56
CA GLN A 27 5.98 -3.03 -14.01
C GLN A 27 5.86 -4.14 -15.07
N PRO A 28 4.71 -4.84 -15.12
CA PRO A 28 4.45 -5.86 -16.13
C PRO A 28 4.53 -5.24 -17.52
N LYS A 29 5.53 -5.66 -18.30
CA LYS A 29 5.79 -5.11 -19.64
C LYS A 29 4.72 -5.48 -20.66
N ASN A 30 4.00 -6.57 -20.40
CA ASN A 30 2.94 -7.07 -21.27
C ASN A 30 1.58 -6.87 -20.61
N ILE A 31 0.60 -6.49 -21.44
CA ILE A 31 -0.80 -6.44 -21.03
C ILE A 31 -1.22 -7.85 -20.62
N ASN A 32 -1.79 -7.97 -19.43
CA ASN A 32 -2.28 -9.24 -18.91
C ASN A 32 -3.56 -9.00 -18.11
N TYR A 33 -4.38 -10.04 -17.96
CA TYR A 33 -5.66 -9.95 -17.28
C TYR A 33 -5.62 -10.28 -15.78
N PHE A 34 -4.46 -10.66 -15.25
CA PHE A 34 -4.31 -11.12 -13.87
C PHE A 34 -3.69 -10.07 -12.93
N ILE A 35 -2.74 -9.28 -13.42
CA ILE A 35 -1.86 -8.39 -12.66
C ILE A 35 -1.75 -7.03 -13.37
N GLY A 36 -1.98 -5.94 -12.64
CA GLY A 36 -1.83 -4.56 -13.12
C GLY A 36 -3.15 -3.80 -13.29
N TYR A 37 -3.05 -2.57 -13.77
CA TYR A 37 -4.17 -1.64 -13.88
C TYR A 37 -5.03 -1.92 -15.14
N ARG A 38 -6.13 -2.67 -14.96
CA ARG A 38 -6.93 -3.27 -16.05
C ARG A 38 -8.09 -2.39 -16.57
N THR A 39 -7.90 -1.08 -16.68
CA THR A 39 -8.92 -0.23 -17.31
C THR A 39 -8.85 -0.32 -18.84
N LYS A 40 -9.99 -0.19 -19.54
CA LYS A 40 -10.05 -0.22 -21.03
C LYS A 40 -9.03 0.75 -21.66
N ARG A 41 -8.89 1.95 -21.07
CA ARG A 41 -7.94 2.98 -21.52
C ARG A 41 -6.48 2.55 -21.32
N SER A 42 -6.17 1.88 -20.20
CA SER A 42 -4.81 1.40 -19.92
C SER A 42 -4.41 0.25 -20.84
N MET A 43 -5.33 -0.69 -21.11
CA MET A 43 -5.06 -1.86 -21.97
C MET A 43 -5.13 -1.55 -23.49
N ALA A 44 -5.43 -0.31 -23.89
CA ALA A 44 -5.57 0.06 -25.30
C ALA A 44 -4.24 0.00 -26.09
N SER A 45 -3.10 0.19 -25.41
CA SER A 45 -1.77 0.04 -26.01
C SER A 45 -0.75 -0.36 -24.94
N LYS A 46 0.38 -0.93 -25.37
CA LYS A 46 1.48 -1.30 -24.47
C LYS A 46 2.05 -0.08 -23.74
N GLU A 47 2.14 1.06 -24.41
CA GLU A 47 2.62 2.32 -23.82
C GLU A 47 1.66 2.85 -22.75
N ASN A 48 0.34 2.83 -23.01
CA ASN A 48 -0.67 3.24 -22.04
C ASN A 48 -0.71 2.30 -20.82
N TRP A 49 -0.47 1.01 -21.05
CA TRP A 49 -0.39 0.01 -20.00
C TRP A 49 0.80 0.27 -19.07
N ILE A 50 1.98 0.47 -19.66
CA ILE A 50 3.21 0.83 -18.95
C ILE A 50 3.03 2.16 -18.22
N TYR A 51 2.45 3.18 -18.87
CA TYR A 51 2.26 4.48 -18.23
C TYR A 51 1.32 4.39 -17.00
N ALA A 52 0.19 3.71 -17.14
CA ALA A 52 -0.80 3.62 -16.06
C ALA A 52 -0.29 2.80 -14.87
N ASN A 53 0.38 1.67 -15.11
CA ASN A 53 0.94 0.85 -14.05
C ASN A 53 2.08 1.56 -13.32
N LYS A 54 2.93 2.32 -14.03
CA LYS A 54 3.96 3.16 -13.41
C LYS A 54 3.33 4.20 -12.51
N ARG A 55 2.33 4.92 -13.01
CA ARG A 55 1.64 5.98 -12.26
C ARG A 55 0.92 5.43 -11.04
N LEU A 56 0.32 4.25 -11.16
CA LEU A 56 -0.30 3.54 -10.04
C LEU A 56 0.74 3.23 -8.96
N GLY A 57 1.88 2.63 -9.33
CA GLY A 57 2.96 2.32 -8.38
C GLY A 57 3.53 3.57 -7.70
N GLU A 58 3.72 4.67 -8.45
CA GLU A 58 4.16 5.95 -7.86
C GLU A 58 3.13 6.56 -6.89
N LEU A 59 1.84 6.45 -7.21
CA LEU A 59 0.76 6.95 -6.34
C LEU A 59 0.69 6.11 -5.06
N TRP A 60 0.71 4.80 -5.21
CA TRP A 60 0.68 3.86 -4.09
C TRP A 60 1.89 4.00 -3.19
N PHE A 61 3.10 4.19 -3.74
CA PHE A 61 4.30 4.47 -2.95
C PHE A 61 4.14 5.72 -2.07
N LYS A 62 3.56 6.81 -2.60
CA LYS A 62 3.29 8.04 -1.82
C LYS A 62 2.25 7.81 -0.73
N LEU A 63 1.19 7.05 -1.03
CA LEU A 63 0.16 6.70 -0.06
C LEU A 63 0.70 5.78 1.04
N GLY A 64 1.57 4.82 0.71
CA GLY A 64 2.25 3.96 1.68
C GLY A 64 3.05 4.76 2.70
N TRP A 65 3.81 5.77 2.24
CA TRP A 65 4.51 6.69 3.14
C TRP A 65 3.58 7.52 4.02
N LEU A 66 2.47 8.02 3.46
CA LEU A 66 1.47 8.75 4.23
C LEU A 66 0.88 7.87 5.34
N VAL A 67 0.48 6.64 5.02
CA VAL A 67 -0.05 5.67 5.99
C VAL A 67 1.00 5.31 7.04
N PHE A 68 2.25 5.07 6.64
CA PHE A 68 3.36 4.78 7.56
C PHE A 68 3.54 5.89 8.60
N ILE A 69 3.56 7.15 8.16
CA ILE A 69 3.71 8.31 9.04
C ILE A 69 2.50 8.44 9.96
N LEU A 70 1.28 8.26 9.46
CA LEU A 70 0.07 8.33 10.28
C LEU A 70 0.07 7.26 11.38
N VAL A 71 0.38 6.00 11.04
CA VAL A 71 0.46 4.90 12.02
C VAL A 71 1.54 5.18 13.06
N LEU A 72 2.71 5.66 12.63
CA LEU A 72 3.80 6.02 13.53
C LEU A 72 3.40 7.15 14.50
N LEU A 73 2.77 8.22 13.99
CA LEU A 73 2.30 9.33 14.83
C LEU A 73 1.22 8.90 15.81
N VAL A 74 0.23 8.11 15.36
CA VAL A 74 -0.81 7.57 16.23
C VAL A 74 -0.18 6.73 17.35
N ARG A 75 0.76 5.84 17.03
CA ARG A 75 1.44 5.00 18.04
C ARG A 75 2.31 5.79 19.02
N LEU A 76 2.92 6.89 18.60
CA LEU A 76 3.77 7.72 19.46
C LEU A 76 2.97 8.64 20.39
N PHE A 77 1.87 9.21 19.89
CA PHE A 77 1.15 10.28 20.60
C PHE A 77 -0.18 9.84 21.21
N ILE A 78 -0.78 8.75 20.73
CA ILE A 78 -2.08 8.28 21.20
C ILE A 78 -1.90 6.90 21.85
N PRO A 79 -2.17 6.77 23.16
CA PRO A 79 -2.23 5.47 23.80
C PRO A 79 -3.51 4.75 23.36
N VAL A 80 -3.48 4.15 22.18
CA VAL A 80 -4.59 3.36 21.65
C VAL A 80 -4.50 1.95 22.23
N GLU A 81 -5.58 1.50 22.86
CA GLU A 81 -5.71 0.12 23.32
C GLU A 81 -5.63 -0.86 22.13
N ASN A 82 -4.97 -1.99 22.35
CA ASN A 82 -4.72 -2.98 21.29
C ASN A 82 -6.02 -3.53 20.67
N GLU A 83 -7.10 -3.60 21.44
CA GLU A 83 -8.42 -4.05 20.97
C GLU A 83 -9.00 -3.13 19.90
N THR A 84 -8.96 -1.82 20.14
CA THR A 84 -9.44 -0.80 19.19
C THR A 84 -8.63 -0.83 17.88
N LEU A 85 -7.31 -0.97 17.98
CA LEU A 85 -6.43 -1.12 16.81
C LEU A 85 -6.74 -2.38 16.00
N THR A 86 -6.99 -3.49 16.69
CA THR A 86 -7.34 -4.76 16.04
C THR A 86 -8.66 -4.62 15.28
N LEU A 87 -9.66 -3.95 15.86
CA LEU A 87 -10.93 -3.65 15.21
C LEU A 87 -10.76 -2.76 13.96
N ILE A 88 -9.93 -1.72 14.04
CA ILE A 88 -9.63 -0.85 12.89
C ILE A 88 -8.96 -1.66 11.76
N ASN A 89 -7.96 -2.47 12.09
CA ASN A 89 -7.29 -3.32 11.10
C ASN A 89 -8.24 -4.37 10.49
N MET A 90 -9.16 -4.92 11.29
CA MET A 90 -10.19 -5.84 10.80
C MET A 90 -11.15 -5.14 9.83
N CYS A 91 -11.59 -3.92 10.14
CA CYS A 91 -12.43 -3.11 9.25
C CYS A 91 -11.72 -2.72 7.95
N LEU A 92 -10.42 -2.41 7.99
CA LEU A 92 -9.63 -2.05 6.81
C LEU A 92 -9.24 -3.25 5.94
N SER A 93 -9.14 -4.45 6.52
CA SER A 93 -8.78 -5.69 5.81
C SER A 93 -9.97 -6.44 5.23
N LEU A 94 -11.20 -6.12 5.65
CA LEU A 94 -12.40 -6.62 5.01
C LEU A 94 -12.50 -6.03 3.58
N PRO A 95 -12.59 -6.87 2.54
CA PRO A 95 -12.77 -6.39 1.18
C PRO A 95 -14.16 -5.77 1.07
N LEU A 96 -14.21 -4.44 0.96
CA LEU A 96 -15.35 -3.73 0.38
C LEU A 96 -15.52 -4.14 -1.09
#